data_AF-A0A8D8IJI2-F1
#
_entry.id   AF-A0A8D8IJI2-F1
#
_cell.length_a   1.000
_cell.length_b   1.000
_cell.length_c   1.000
_cell.angle_alpha   90.00
_cell.angle_beta   90.00
_cell.angle_gamma   90.00
#
_symmetry.space_group_name_H-M   'P 1'
#
loop_
_entity.id
_entity.type
_entity.pdbx_description
1 polymer ?
#
loop_
_entity_poly.entity_id
_entity_poly.type
_entity_poly.pdbx_seq_one_letter_code
_entity_poly.pdbx_strand_id
1 'polypeptide(L)'
;FDNDECKPASLPINSSEKLSNKMSSSRFIRSPEPMHWNAVKHLLRYLRGTATRRLEYKRDAESEIVGYCDADWGSDPDERKSTSGYIFLAQGGAISWSCKKQPTVALSTCEAEYMAVSAAVQEASWWRGISTLFGSNQPIEIRCDNQSCIAIAKNGGYNPRTKHIDIRHHYIRDSLEQGVVKLEYVSTDNQIADGLTKPLQRTKLEENRSSMGITSTSGGVLNWK
;
A
#
# COMPACT_ATOMS: atom_id res chain seq x y z
N PHE A 1 3.09 42.43 26.65
CA PHE A 1 4.38 42.89 27.20
C PHE A 1 5.39 41.84 26.78
N ASP A 2 6.06 41.93 25.63
CA ASP A 2 6.35 43.09 24.77
C ASP A 2 6.28 42.73 23.29
N ASN A 3 5.99 43.76 22.49
CA ASN A 3 6.14 43.78 21.05
C ASN A 3 7.63 43.78 20.71
N ASP A 4 8.04 42.97 19.74
CA ASP A 4 9.16 43.34 18.88
C ASP A 4 8.96 42.77 17.46
N GLU A 5 9.46 43.55 16.52
CA GLU A 5 9.01 43.71 15.15
C GLU A 5 9.34 42.56 14.19
N CYS A 6 8.49 42.44 13.18
CA CYS A 6 8.64 41.59 12.02
C CYS A 6 9.73 42.12 11.06
N LYS A 7 10.69 41.29 10.65
CA LYS A 7 11.42 41.44 9.37
C LYS A 7 11.50 40.10 8.63
N PRO A 8 11.37 40.10 7.29
CA PRO A 8 11.23 38.88 6.50
C PRO A 8 12.61 38.32 6.12
N ALA A 9 12.92 37.09 6.55
CA ALA A 9 14.05 36.35 6.02
C ALA A 9 13.54 35.35 4.98
N SER A 10 13.98 35.56 3.74
CA SER A 10 13.74 34.73 2.56
C SER A 10 14.09 33.26 2.78
N LEU A 11 13.08 32.39 2.66
CA LEU A 11 13.24 30.93 2.63
C LEU A 11 13.95 30.50 1.33
N PRO A 12 14.99 29.65 1.38
CA PRO A 12 15.26 28.76 0.27
C PRO A 12 14.20 27.65 0.32
N ILE A 13 13.28 27.70 -0.63
CA ILE A 13 12.21 26.72 -0.83
C ILE A 13 12.84 25.45 -1.38
N ASN A 14 12.83 24.36 -0.61
CA ASN A 14 12.95 23.02 -1.17
C ASN A 14 11.64 22.26 -0.91
N SER A 15 10.80 22.19 -1.94
CA SER A 15 9.45 21.64 -1.90
C SER A 15 9.41 20.11 -1.76
N SER A 16 10.56 19.44 -1.72
CA SER A 16 10.68 17.98 -1.64
C SER A 16 10.72 17.43 -0.20
N GLU A 17 11.06 18.22 0.82
CA GLU A 17 11.22 17.72 2.20
C GLU A 17 9.90 17.57 2.99
N LYS A 18 8.82 18.23 2.56
CA LYS A 18 7.59 18.33 3.38
C LYS A 18 6.65 17.12 3.29
N LEU A 19 6.90 16.14 2.43
CA LEU A 19 5.92 15.07 2.14
C LEU A 19 6.30 13.67 2.67
N SER A 20 7.54 13.44 3.11
CA SER A 20 8.01 12.11 3.56
C SER A 20 7.66 11.77 5.03
N ASN A 21 7.27 12.74 5.88
CA ASN A 21 7.08 12.51 7.32
C ASN A 21 5.70 11.98 7.75
N LYS A 22 5.00 11.22 6.90
CA LYS A 22 3.69 10.65 7.24
C LYS A 22 3.71 9.14 7.36
N MET A 23 4.54 8.61 8.25
CA MET A 23 4.22 7.37 8.93
C MET A 23 4.92 7.29 10.27
N SER A 24 4.10 7.15 11.32
CA SER A 24 4.46 6.81 12.69
C SER A 24 4.78 7.94 13.67
N SER A 25 3.78 8.79 13.95
CA SER A 25 3.77 9.63 15.16
C SER A 25 3.85 8.81 16.46
N SER A 26 3.50 7.52 16.43
CA SER A 26 3.61 6.61 17.58
C SER A 26 5.05 6.26 17.94
N ARG A 27 6.00 6.30 17.00
CA ARG A 27 7.44 6.05 17.27
C ARG A 27 8.09 7.17 18.08
N PHE A 28 7.58 8.39 17.95
CA PHE A 28 8.11 9.58 18.59
C PHE A 28 7.32 9.98 19.85
N ILE A 29 6.52 9.06 20.42
CA ILE A 29 5.70 9.35 21.60
C ILE A 29 6.54 9.78 22.82
N ARG A 30 7.80 9.32 22.88
CA ARG A 30 8.73 9.62 23.97
C ARG A 30 9.36 11.02 23.85
N SER A 31 9.44 11.59 22.64
CA SER A 31 10.01 12.91 22.40
C SER A 31 9.38 13.53 21.13
N PRO A 32 8.12 14.00 21.21
CA PRO A 32 7.43 14.57 20.07
C PRO A 32 7.96 15.97 19.73
N GLU A 33 8.02 16.27 18.43
CA GLU A 33 8.48 17.56 17.89
C GLU A 33 7.29 18.29 17.24
N PRO A 34 7.39 19.59 16.94
CA PRO A 34 6.32 20.34 16.29
C PRO A 34 5.81 19.70 14.98
N MET A 35 6.69 19.05 14.21
CA MET A 35 6.30 18.31 13.02
C MET A 35 5.41 17.10 13.33
N HIS A 36 5.69 16.37 14.42
CA HIS A 36 4.88 15.24 14.88
C HIS A 36 3.49 15.71 15.31
N TRP A 37 3.40 16.87 15.98
CA TRP A 37 2.13 17.47 16.37
C TRP A 37 1.26 17.87 15.16
N ASN A 38 1.87 18.45 14.13
CA ASN A 38 1.18 18.78 12.89
C ASN A 38 0.67 17.53 12.15
N ALA A 39 1.45 16.44 12.15
CA ALA A 39 1.03 15.16 11.59
C ALA A 39 -0.20 14.59 12.34
N VAL A 40 -0.19 14.62 13.68
CA VAL A 40 -1.34 14.19 14.50
C VAL A 40 -2.58 15.03 14.23
N LYS A 41 -2.46 16.37 14.19
CA LYS A 41 -3.57 17.26 13.84
C LYS A 41 -4.14 16.94 12.45
N HIS A 42 -3.27 16.68 11.47
CA HIS A 42 -3.69 16.30 10.13
C HIS A 42 -4.46 14.98 10.14
N LEU A 43 -3.97 13.96 10.86
CA LEU A 43 -4.65 12.68 11.03
C LEU A 43 -6.04 12.85 11.68
N LEU A 44 -6.15 13.62 12.76
CA LEU A 44 -7.43 13.85 13.44
C LEU A 44 -8.44 14.59 12.55
N ARG A 45 -7.99 15.60 11.80
CA ARG A 45 -8.83 16.29 10.81
C ARG A 45 -9.28 15.35 9.70
N TYR A 46 -8.38 14.48 9.24
CA TYR A 46 -8.68 13.46 8.25
C TYR A 46 -9.76 12.50 8.77
N LEU A 47 -9.56 11.89 9.94
CA LEU A 47 -10.53 10.99 10.58
C LEU A 47 -11.91 11.64 10.73
N ARG A 48 -11.96 12.88 11.21
CA ARG A 48 -13.22 13.64 11.32
C ARG A 48 -13.86 13.88 9.95
N GLY A 49 -13.08 14.25 8.94
CA GLY A 49 -13.56 14.50 7.58
C GLY A 49 -14.01 13.25 6.83
N THR A 50 -13.56 12.06 7.25
CA THR A 50 -13.92 10.78 6.64
C THR A 50 -14.82 9.91 7.52
N ALA A 51 -15.35 10.44 8.62
CA ALA A 51 -16.15 9.68 9.58
C ALA A 51 -17.43 9.07 8.97
N THR A 52 -17.95 9.66 7.88
CA THR A 52 -19.16 9.16 7.17
C THR A 52 -18.86 8.18 6.05
N ARG A 53 -17.57 7.85 5.84
CA ARG A 53 -17.16 6.89 4.82
C ARG A 53 -17.25 5.47 5.34
N ARG A 54 -17.57 4.54 4.46
CA ARG A 54 -17.71 3.12 4.76
C ARG A 54 -17.14 2.28 3.63
N LEU A 55 -16.83 1.04 3.95
CA LEU A 55 -16.51 0.02 2.97
C LEU A 55 -17.83 -0.59 2.47
N GLU A 56 -18.01 -0.63 1.16
CA GLU A 56 -19.23 -1.13 0.53
C GLU A 56 -18.94 -2.35 -0.33
N TYR A 57 -19.68 -3.44 -0.08
CA TYR A 57 -19.66 -4.63 -0.91
C TYR A 57 -20.97 -4.71 -1.68
N LYS A 58 -20.90 -5.01 -2.99
CA LYS A 58 -22.06 -5.01 -3.88
C LYS A 58 -22.31 -6.41 -4.40
N ARG A 59 -23.52 -6.94 -4.24
CA ARG A 59 -23.88 -8.31 -4.69
C ARG A 59 -23.53 -8.60 -6.15
N ASP A 60 -23.69 -7.62 -7.03
CA ASP A 60 -23.49 -7.80 -8.47
C ASP A 60 -22.07 -7.45 -8.95
N ALA A 61 -21.14 -7.17 -8.02
CA ALA A 61 -19.74 -6.97 -8.34
C ALA A 61 -19.00 -8.30 -8.52
N GLU A 62 -17.80 -8.23 -9.13
CA GLU A 62 -16.91 -9.37 -9.30
C GLU A 62 -16.56 -10.00 -7.95
N SER A 63 -16.84 -11.30 -7.82
CA SER A 63 -16.58 -12.06 -6.60
C SER A 63 -15.16 -12.63 -6.53
N GLU A 64 -14.41 -12.61 -7.63
CA GLU A 64 -13.03 -13.08 -7.64
C GLU A 64 -12.13 -12.18 -6.80
N ILE A 65 -11.19 -12.80 -6.09
CA ILE A 65 -10.23 -12.09 -5.26
C ILE A 65 -9.09 -11.59 -6.15
N VAL A 66 -8.89 -10.27 -6.17
CA VAL A 66 -7.79 -9.63 -6.91
C VAL A 66 -6.94 -8.80 -5.96
N GLY A 67 -5.65 -9.09 -5.94
CA GLY A 67 -4.62 -8.40 -5.17
C GLY A 67 -3.91 -7.31 -5.99
N TYR A 68 -3.47 -6.27 -5.30
CA TYR A 68 -2.59 -5.22 -5.81
C TYR A 68 -1.44 -5.06 -4.83
N CYS A 69 -0.23 -4.83 -5.32
CA CYS A 69 0.93 -4.57 -4.47
C CYS A 69 1.83 -3.47 -5.05
N ASP A 70 2.41 -2.68 -4.15
CA ASP A 70 3.32 -1.59 -4.47
C ASP A 70 4.36 -1.40 -3.35
N ALA A 71 5.45 -0.70 -3.63
CA ALA A 71 6.39 -0.23 -2.61
C ALA A 71 6.83 1.22 -2.85
N ASP A 72 6.98 1.97 -1.76
CA ASP A 72 7.64 3.28 -1.78
C ASP A 72 9.11 3.13 -1.33
N TRP A 73 10.05 3.23 -2.28
CA TRP A 73 11.47 2.93 -2.08
C TRP A 73 12.18 4.00 -1.26
N GLY A 74 12.84 3.57 -0.17
CA GLY A 74 13.63 4.47 0.68
C GLY A 74 12.83 5.58 1.37
N SER A 75 11.53 5.36 1.54
CA SER A 75 10.55 6.35 2.03
C SER A 75 10.80 6.82 3.47
N ASP A 76 11.44 5.99 4.29
CA ASP A 76 11.80 6.32 5.69
C ASP A 76 13.08 7.18 5.69
N PRO A 77 13.04 8.45 6.11
CA PRO A 77 14.20 9.35 6.05
C PRO A 77 15.33 8.95 7.02
N ASP A 78 15.00 8.26 8.11
CA ASP A 78 15.95 7.89 9.16
C ASP A 78 16.70 6.60 8.79
N GLU A 79 15.96 5.57 8.41
CA GLU A 79 16.52 4.23 8.15
C GLU A 79 16.69 3.92 6.66
N ARG A 80 16.16 4.77 5.76
CA ARG A 80 16.13 4.55 4.30
C ARG A 80 15.52 3.21 3.89
N LYS A 81 14.62 2.67 4.72
CA LYS A 81 13.84 1.47 4.41
C LYS A 81 12.60 1.86 3.62
N SER A 82 12.25 1.02 2.67
CA SER A 82 11.03 1.18 1.86
C SER A 82 9.79 0.82 2.66
N THR A 83 8.63 1.24 2.18
CA THR A 83 7.32 0.83 2.70
C THR A 83 6.61 -0.04 1.68
N SER A 84 6.29 -1.29 2.02
CA SER A 84 5.52 -2.19 1.16
C SER A 84 4.04 -2.14 1.51
N GLY A 85 3.20 -2.11 0.48
CA GLY A 85 1.76 -2.18 0.61
C GLY A 85 1.16 -3.26 -0.28
N TYR A 86 0.10 -3.88 0.22
CA TYR A 86 -0.79 -4.70 -0.61
C TYR A 86 -2.25 -4.49 -0.20
N ILE A 87 -3.14 -4.76 -1.14
CA ILE A 87 -4.58 -4.78 -0.92
C ILE A 87 -5.24 -5.84 -1.79
N PHE A 88 -6.12 -6.62 -1.20
CA PHE A 88 -6.96 -7.61 -1.87
C PHE A 88 -8.39 -7.10 -1.87
N LEU A 89 -9.03 -7.17 -3.04
CA LEU A 89 -10.41 -6.79 -3.26
C LEU A 89 -11.24 -8.03 -3.58
N ALA A 90 -12.48 -8.03 -3.12
CA ALA A 90 -13.53 -8.93 -3.59
C ALA A 90 -14.89 -8.26 -3.41
N GLN A 91 -15.86 -8.59 -4.25
CA GLN A 91 -17.23 -8.09 -4.16
C GLN A 91 -17.31 -6.54 -4.18
N GLY A 92 -16.37 -5.90 -4.89
CA GLY A 92 -16.28 -4.45 -5.04
C GLY A 92 -15.65 -3.69 -3.88
N GLY A 93 -15.10 -4.36 -2.87
CA GLY A 93 -14.44 -3.72 -1.72
C GLY A 93 -13.20 -4.45 -1.23
N ALA A 94 -12.39 -3.76 -0.43
CA ALA A 94 -11.20 -4.33 0.20
C ALA A 94 -11.56 -5.44 1.20
N ILE A 95 -10.85 -6.57 1.16
CA ILE A 95 -11.04 -7.69 2.10
C ILE A 95 -9.81 -7.95 2.97
N SER A 96 -8.62 -7.59 2.48
CA SER A 96 -7.37 -7.62 3.23
C SER A 96 -6.43 -6.53 2.73
N TRP A 97 -5.67 -5.91 3.62
CA TRP A 97 -4.69 -4.89 3.27
C TRP A 97 -3.57 -4.83 4.30
N SER A 98 -2.42 -4.37 3.86
CA SER A 98 -1.28 -4.10 4.74
C SER A 98 -0.47 -2.95 4.17
N CYS A 99 0.09 -2.13 5.06
CA CYS A 99 1.11 -1.15 4.75
C CYS A 99 2.17 -1.21 5.85
N LYS A 100 3.37 -1.66 5.51
CA LYS A 100 4.43 -1.95 6.49
C LYS A 100 5.79 -1.54 5.95
N LYS A 101 6.59 -0.95 6.83
CA LYS A 101 8.01 -0.72 6.57
C LYS A 101 8.73 -2.05 6.36
N GLN A 102 9.57 -2.14 5.35
CA GLN A 102 10.38 -3.32 5.06
C GLN A 102 11.37 -3.58 6.21
N PRO A 103 11.69 -4.85 6.52
CA PRO A 103 12.65 -5.16 7.57
C PRO A 103 14.09 -4.80 7.18
N THR A 104 14.41 -4.89 5.89
CA THR A 104 15.73 -4.62 5.30
C THR A 104 15.66 -3.42 4.36
N VAL A 105 16.80 -2.76 4.16
CA VAL A 105 16.94 -1.69 3.15
C VAL A 105 17.05 -2.35 1.78
N ALA A 106 16.17 -1.96 0.85
CA ALA A 106 16.24 -2.39 -0.54
C ALA A 106 17.24 -1.51 -1.32
N LEU A 107 18.07 -2.11 -2.16
CA LEU A 107 19.10 -1.41 -2.92
C LEU A 107 18.58 -0.84 -4.25
N SER A 108 17.35 -1.18 -4.63
CA SER A 108 16.69 -0.64 -5.81
C SER A 108 15.16 -0.61 -5.64
N THR A 109 14.48 0.17 -6.47
CA THR A 109 13.01 0.16 -6.56
C THR A 109 12.48 -1.23 -6.90
N CYS A 110 13.11 -1.90 -7.87
CA CYS A 110 12.79 -3.27 -8.26
C CYS A 110 12.88 -4.25 -7.08
N GLU A 111 13.90 -4.14 -6.23
CA GLU A 111 14.02 -4.98 -5.04
C GLU A 111 12.94 -4.67 -4.00
N ALA A 112 12.64 -3.38 -3.78
CA ALA A 112 11.59 -2.96 -2.86
C ALA A 112 10.22 -3.49 -3.28
N GLU A 113 9.88 -3.38 -4.56
CA GLU A 113 8.63 -3.90 -5.09
C GLU A 113 8.61 -5.43 -5.13
N TYR A 114 9.74 -6.09 -5.39
CA TYR A 114 9.83 -7.55 -5.30
C TYR A 114 9.54 -8.05 -3.88
N MET A 115 10.00 -7.32 -2.85
CA MET A 115 9.65 -7.59 -1.47
C MET A 115 8.15 -7.35 -1.19
N ALA A 116 7.51 -6.36 -1.82
CA ALA A 116 6.06 -6.15 -1.74
C ALA A 116 5.28 -7.30 -2.40
N VAL A 117 5.70 -7.75 -3.58
CA VAL A 117 5.15 -8.95 -4.26
C VAL A 117 5.27 -10.16 -3.35
N SER A 118 6.42 -10.38 -2.72
CA SER A 118 6.62 -11.51 -1.79
C SER A 118 5.63 -11.48 -0.61
N ALA A 119 5.31 -10.31 -0.07
CA ALA A 119 4.32 -10.17 0.99
C ALA A 119 2.90 -10.43 0.46
N ALA A 120 2.57 -9.92 -0.74
CA ALA A 120 1.28 -10.16 -1.38
C ALA A 120 1.06 -11.64 -1.72
N VAL A 121 2.09 -12.36 -2.18
CA VAL A 121 1.99 -13.81 -2.48
C VAL A 121 1.71 -14.63 -1.22
N GLN A 122 2.29 -14.27 -0.07
CA GLN A 122 1.99 -14.93 1.20
C GLN A 122 0.52 -14.74 1.60
N GLU A 123 0.02 -13.51 1.49
CA GLU A 123 -1.40 -13.20 1.74
C GLU A 123 -2.33 -13.92 0.75
N ALA A 124 -1.99 -13.90 -0.54
CA ALA A 124 -2.76 -14.58 -1.59
C ALA A 124 -2.80 -16.09 -1.38
N SER A 125 -1.71 -16.71 -0.88
CA SER A 125 -1.67 -18.13 -0.55
C SER A 125 -2.66 -18.48 0.57
N TRP A 126 -2.82 -17.59 1.55
CA TRP A 126 -3.83 -17.74 2.60
C TRP A 126 -5.26 -17.64 2.03
N TRP A 127 -5.52 -16.64 1.18
CA TRP A 127 -6.81 -16.50 0.48
C TRP A 127 -7.10 -17.67 -0.45
N ARG A 128 -6.07 -18.25 -1.08
CA ARG A 128 -6.22 -19.46 -1.89
C ARG A 128 -6.68 -20.63 -1.04
N GLY A 129 -6.09 -20.82 0.14
CA GLY A 129 -6.53 -21.84 1.09
C GLY A 129 -8.02 -21.72 1.42
N ILE A 130 -8.49 -20.50 1.72
CA ILE A 130 -9.92 -20.24 1.99
C ILE A 130 -10.78 -20.48 0.76
N SER A 131 -10.35 -20.00 -0.41
CA SER A 131 -11.11 -20.14 -1.67
C SER A 131 -11.35 -21.60 -2.02
N THR A 132 -10.35 -22.46 -1.78
CA THR A 132 -10.46 -23.91 -1.98
C THR A 132 -11.53 -24.53 -1.08
N LEU A 133 -11.70 -24.06 0.16
CA LEU A 133 -12.76 -24.55 1.06
C LEU A 133 -14.17 -24.27 0.52
N PHE A 134 -14.32 -23.22 -0.29
CA PHE A 134 -15.56 -22.86 -0.98
C PHE A 134 -15.64 -23.40 -2.41
N GLY A 135 -14.74 -24.31 -2.80
CA GLY A 135 -14.75 -24.98 -4.10
C GLY A 135 -14.11 -24.20 -5.25
N SER A 136 -13.49 -23.04 -4.98
CA SER A 136 -12.72 -22.31 -5.99
C SER A 136 -11.25 -22.72 -5.97
N ASN A 137 -10.78 -23.28 -7.09
CA ASN A 137 -9.39 -23.69 -7.28
C ASN A 137 -8.65 -22.78 -8.28
N GLN A 138 -9.11 -21.54 -8.46
CA GLN A 138 -8.51 -20.59 -9.40
C GLN A 138 -7.35 -19.83 -8.76
N PRO A 139 -6.23 -19.59 -9.50
CA PRO A 139 -5.10 -18.82 -8.97
C PRO A 139 -5.54 -17.41 -8.57
N ILE A 140 -5.08 -16.94 -7.42
CA ILE A 140 -5.36 -15.56 -6.97
C ILE A 140 -4.53 -14.60 -7.83
N GLU A 141 -5.19 -13.62 -8.46
CA GLU A 141 -4.50 -12.60 -9.26
C GLU A 141 -3.81 -11.58 -8.36
N ILE A 142 -2.55 -11.27 -8.65
CA ILE A 142 -1.81 -10.17 -8.04
C ILE A 142 -1.35 -9.23 -9.15
N ARG A 143 -1.73 -7.96 -9.05
CA ARG A 143 -1.39 -6.89 -9.99
C ARG A 143 -0.22 -6.06 -9.46
N CYS A 144 0.81 -5.94 -10.28
CA CYS A 144 2.03 -5.17 -10.01
C CYS A 144 2.36 -4.29 -11.22
N ASP A 145 2.83 -3.06 -10.98
CA ASP A 145 3.15 -2.09 -12.03
C ASP A 145 4.62 -2.12 -12.48
N ASN A 146 5.42 -3.06 -11.98
CA ASN A 146 6.79 -3.24 -12.42
C ASN A 146 7.01 -4.53 -13.19
N GLN A 147 7.19 -4.35 -14.49
CA GLN A 147 7.47 -5.42 -15.44
C GLN A 147 8.79 -6.16 -15.14
N SER A 148 9.77 -5.48 -14.56
CA SER A 148 11.05 -6.10 -14.17
C SER A 148 10.83 -7.09 -13.03
N CYS A 149 10.02 -6.73 -12.03
CA CYS A 149 9.64 -7.65 -10.95
C CYS A 149 8.88 -8.88 -11.48
N ILE A 150 7.93 -8.67 -12.40
CA ILE A 150 7.17 -9.75 -13.04
C ILE A 150 8.11 -10.66 -13.85
N ALA A 151 9.02 -10.08 -14.62
CA ALA A 151 9.99 -10.84 -15.42
C ALA A 151 10.94 -11.65 -14.52
N ILE A 152 11.41 -11.08 -13.41
CA ILE A 152 12.26 -11.78 -12.43
C ILE A 152 11.52 -12.97 -11.81
N ALA A 153 10.24 -12.78 -11.46
CA ALA A 153 9.41 -13.84 -10.91
C ALA A 153 9.24 -14.99 -11.92
N LYS A 154 8.88 -14.67 -13.17
CA LYS A 154 8.56 -15.66 -14.22
C LYS A 154 9.79 -16.35 -14.83
N ASN A 155 10.87 -15.62 -15.13
CA ASN A 155 11.94 -16.09 -16.02
C ASN A 155 13.27 -16.43 -15.32
N GLY A 156 13.34 -16.35 -13.99
CA GLY A 156 14.52 -16.83 -13.24
C GLY A 156 15.81 -16.04 -13.45
N GLY A 157 15.78 -14.90 -14.17
CA GLY A 157 16.96 -14.07 -14.51
C GLY A 157 17.61 -13.32 -13.33
N TYR A 158 17.48 -13.82 -12.11
CA TYR A 158 18.06 -13.20 -10.92
C TYR A 158 19.44 -13.79 -10.60
N ASN A 159 20.43 -12.93 -10.36
CA ASN A 159 21.76 -13.34 -9.94
C ASN A 159 21.80 -13.51 -8.40
N PRO A 160 22.00 -14.73 -7.86
CA PRO A 160 21.69 -15.11 -6.46
C PRO A 160 22.66 -14.57 -5.39
N ARG A 161 23.21 -13.37 -5.53
CA ARG A 161 24.20 -12.82 -4.58
C ARG A 161 23.63 -12.40 -3.23
N THR A 162 22.37 -12.70 -2.91
CA THR A 162 21.74 -12.32 -1.63
C THR A 162 20.68 -13.33 -1.18
N LYS A 163 21.01 -14.12 -0.15
CA LYS A 163 20.19 -15.24 0.37
C LYS A 163 18.73 -14.88 0.72
N HIS A 164 18.48 -13.68 1.25
CA HIS A 164 17.12 -13.28 1.66
C HIS A 164 16.22 -12.86 0.47
N ILE A 165 16.82 -12.51 -0.67
CA ILE A 165 16.10 -12.27 -1.92
C ILE A 165 15.89 -13.62 -2.63
N ASP A 166 16.89 -14.50 -2.58
CA ASP A 166 16.85 -15.85 -3.13
C ASP A 166 15.68 -16.69 -2.58
N ILE A 167 15.49 -16.72 -1.25
CA ILE A 167 14.34 -17.45 -0.64
C ILE A 167 13.00 -16.88 -1.11
N ARG A 168 12.86 -15.55 -1.19
CA ARG A 168 11.63 -14.92 -1.68
C ARG A 168 11.40 -15.24 -3.15
N HIS A 169 12.47 -15.30 -3.92
CA HIS A 169 12.43 -15.60 -5.33
C HIS A 169 11.95 -17.02 -5.59
N HIS A 170 12.50 -18.00 -4.88
CA HIS A 170 12.02 -19.38 -4.92
C HIS A 170 10.56 -19.48 -4.48
N TYR A 171 10.18 -18.87 -3.35
CA TYR A 171 8.80 -18.93 -2.87
C TYR A 171 7.78 -18.35 -3.85
N ILE A 172 8.07 -17.19 -4.46
CA ILE A 172 7.19 -16.59 -5.47
C ILE A 172 7.07 -17.50 -6.69
N ARG A 173 8.18 -18.05 -7.18
CA ARG A 173 8.18 -18.95 -8.34
C ARG A 173 7.41 -20.23 -8.07
N ASP A 174 7.68 -20.89 -6.96
CA ASP A 174 6.97 -22.12 -6.57
C ASP A 174 5.46 -21.87 -6.50
N SER A 175 5.04 -20.71 -5.98
CA SER A 175 3.63 -20.31 -5.90
C SER A 175 2.99 -20.07 -7.28
N LEU A 176 3.76 -19.52 -8.24
CA LEU A 176 3.32 -19.34 -9.62
C LEU A 176 3.22 -20.69 -10.35
N GLU A 177 4.24 -21.55 -10.23
CA GLU A 177 4.30 -22.87 -10.88
C GLU A 177 3.22 -23.81 -10.37
N GLN A 178 2.90 -23.75 -9.07
CA GLN A 178 1.80 -24.52 -8.47
C GLN A 178 0.40 -23.96 -8.80
N GLY A 179 0.31 -22.80 -9.48
CA GLY A 179 -0.97 -22.16 -9.78
C GLY A 179 -1.72 -21.67 -8.55
N VAL A 180 -1.00 -21.37 -7.45
CA VAL A 180 -1.58 -20.75 -6.25
C VAL A 180 -1.93 -19.30 -6.55
N VAL A 181 -1.03 -18.60 -7.25
CA VAL A 181 -1.17 -17.20 -7.64
C VAL A 181 -0.84 -17.02 -9.12
N LYS A 182 -1.33 -15.93 -9.72
CA LYS A 182 -0.87 -15.43 -11.02
C LYS A 182 -0.46 -13.96 -10.88
N LEU A 183 0.64 -13.58 -11.52
CA LEU A 183 1.17 -12.21 -11.50
C LEU A 183 0.92 -11.53 -12.84
N GLU A 184 0.20 -10.42 -12.78
CA GLU A 184 -0.20 -9.60 -13.93
C GLU A 184 0.27 -8.16 -13.82
N TYR A 185 0.54 -7.56 -14.97
CA TYR A 185 0.91 -6.16 -15.05
C TYR A 185 -0.32 -5.27 -14.92
N VAL A 186 -0.20 -4.17 -14.18
CA VAL A 186 -1.17 -3.07 -14.16
C VAL A 186 -0.44 -1.75 -14.39
N SER A 187 -1.06 -0.80 -15.07
CA SER A 187 -0.47 0.54 -15.18
C SER A 187 -0.44 1.24 -13.82
N THR A 188 0.54 2.10 -13.58
CA THR A 188 0.63 2.91 -12.34
C THR A 188 -0.64 3.72 -12.09
N ASP A 189 -1.30 4.22 -13.15
CA ASP A 189 -2.58 4.92 -13.00
C ASP A 189 -3.71 4.05 -12.44
N ASN A 190 -3.62 2.73 -12.58
CA ASN A 190 -4.60 1.78 -12.06
C ASN A 190 -4.08 0.99 -10.85
N GLN A 191 -2.93 1.38 -10.30
CA GLN A 191 -2.31 0.74 -9.15
C GLN A 191 -2.99 1.21 -7.85
N ILE A 192 -3.90 0.39 -7.33
CA ILE A 192 -4.69 0.73 -6.13
C ILE A 192 -3.79 0.76 -4.87
N ALA A 193 -2.74 -0.07 -4.84
CA ALA A 193 -1.82 -0.15 -3.72
C ALA A 193 -1.03 1.15 -3.47
N ASP A 194 -0.91 2.03 -4.48
CA ASP A 194 -0.31 3.37 -4.34
C ASP A 194 -1.00 4.20 -3.24
N GLY A 195 -2.30 3.97 -3.02
CA GLY A 195 -3.06 4.66 -1.97
C GLY A 195 -2.60 4.29 -0.56
N LEU A 196 -1.84 3.20 -0.40
CA LEU A 196 -1.30 2.72 0.87
C LEU A 196 0.14 3.17 1.10
N THR A 197 0.93 3.27 0.04
CA THR A 197 2.39 3.42 0.08
C THR A 197 2.85 4.84 -0.20
N LYS A 198 2.17 5.57 -1.07
CA LYS A 198 2.64 6.86 -1.61
C LYS A 198 1.81 8.04 -1.09
N PRO A 199 2.44 9.22 -0.89
CA PRO A 199 1.70 10.45 -0.63
C PRO A 199 1.03 10.96 -1.91
N LEU A 200 -0.26 10.65 -2.09
CA LEU A 200 -1.00 10.99 -3.30
C LEU A 200 -1.67 12.37 -3.26
N GLN A 201 -1.81 12.98 -4.45
CA GLN A 201 -2.67 14.15 -4.63
C GLN A 201 -4.14 13.79 -4.36
N ARG A 202 -4.95 14.80 -4.03
CA ARG A 202 -6.34 14.60 -3.60
C ARG A 202 -7.16 13.78 -4.60
N THR A 203 -7.08 14.10 -5.89
CA THR A 203 -7.84 13.42 -6.95
C THR A 203 -7.49 11.93 -7.00
N LYS A 204 -6.19 11.59 -7.11
CA LYS A 204 -5.72 10.20 -7.11
C LYS A 204 -6.09 9.44 -5.84
N LEU A 205 -6.04 10.11 -4.69
CA LEU A 205 -6.44 9.53 -3.42
C LEU A 205 -7.95 9.24 -3.36
N GLU A 206 -8.79 10.08 -3.97
CA GLU A 206 -10.23 9.86 -4.07
C GLU A 206 -10.57 8.73 -5.07
N GLU A 207 -9.85 8.64 -6.18
CA GLU A 207 -9.91 7.51 -7.13
C GLU A 207 -9.55 6.20 -6.44
N ASN A 208 -8.37 6.11 -5.84
CA ASN A 208 -7.90 4.88 -5.18
C ASN A 208 -8.87 4.45 -4.09
N ARG A 209 -9.40 5.37 -3.27
CA ARG A 209 -10.43 5.04 -2.27
C ARG A 209 -11.69 4.46 -2.89
N SER A 210 -12.16 5.05 -3.98
CA SER A 210 -13.35 4.56 -4.67
C SER A 210 -13.10 3.14 -5.21
N SER A 211 -11.92 2.89 -5.76
CA SER A 211 -11.49 1.56 -6.22
C SER A 211 -11.31 0.55 -5.09
N MET A 212 -11.02 1.00 -3.86
CA MET A 212 -11.01 0.17 -2.64
C MET A 212 -12.42 -0.17 -2.12
N GLY A 213 -13.48 0.36 -2.74
CA GLY A 213 -14.86 0.22 -2.28
C GLY A 213 -15.23 1.17 -1.14
N ILE A 214 -14.45 2.23 -0.91
CA ILE A 214 -14.75 3.23 0.12
C ILE A 214 -15.71 4.27 -0.45
N THR A 215 -16.94 4.27 0.03
CA THR A 215 -17.99 5.20 -0.40
C THR A 215 -18.37 6.18 0.70
N SER A 216 -18.83 7.37 0.33
CA SER A 216 -19.36 8.36 1.28
C SER A 216 -20.86 8.16 1.44
N THR A 217 -21.35 8.14 2.68
CA THR A 217 -22.79 8.03 2.92
C THR A 217 -23.47 9.35 2.54
N SER A 218 -24.32 9.36 1.51
CA SER A 218 -25.23 10.47 1.24
C SER A 218 -26.40 10.39 2.23
N GLY A 219 -26.24 10.92 3.45
CA GLY A 219 -27.35 11.29 4.35
C GLY A 219 -28.45 10.25 4.61
N GLY A 220 -28.17 8.95 4.48
CA GLY A 220 -29.15 7.88 4.68
C GLY A 220 -29.12 7.38 6.11
N VAL A 221 -30.14 7.74 6.89
CA VAL A 221 -30.45 7.10 8.18
C VAL A 221 -30.54 5.58 7.94
N LEU A 222 -29.69 4.82 8.63
CA LEU A 222 -29.80 3.36 8.70
C LEU A 222 -31.10 3.02 9.44
N ASN A 223 -32.19 2.85 8.68
CA ASN A 223 -33.42 2.26 9.18
C ASN A 223 -33.21 0.75 9.25
N TRP A 224 -32.75 0.28 10.40
CA TRP A 224 -32.92 -1.12 10.78
C TRP A 224 -34.42 -1.33 11.02
N LYS A 225 -35.07 -2.11 10.14
CA LYS A 225 -36.37 -2.71 10.43
C LYS A 225 -36.17 -4.02 11.17
#